data_AF-A0A3Q2YDF2-F1
#
_entry.id   AF-A0A3Q2YDF2-F1
#
_cell.length_a   1.000
_cell.length_b   1.000
_cell.length_c   1.000
_cell.angle_alpha   90.00
_cell.angle_beta   90.00
_cell.angle_gamma   90.00
#
_symmetry.space_group_name_H-M   'P 1'
#
loop_
_entity.id
_entity.type
_entity.pdbx_description
1 polymer ?
#
loop_
_entity_poly.entity_id
_entity_poly.type
_entity_poly.pdbx_seq_one_letter_code
_entity_poly.pdbx_strand_id
1 'polypeptide(L)' 'MKLNEGKTKQIFEIVDQPGLVLVQSKDQITAGNAVRKDQMEGKAAIANKTTSCVFELLQQSGEKATKTTFIHTVC' A
#
# COMPACT_ATOMS: atom_id res chain seq x y z
N MET A 1 -6.38 2.24 -15.05
CA MET A 1 -6.72 0.80 -15.16
C MET A 1 -6.09 0.01 -14.00
N LYS A 2 -6.50 -1.24 -13.71
CA LYS A 2 -5.79 -2.10 -12.73
C LYS A 2 -4.54 -2.68 -13.39
N LEU A 3 -3.36 -2.40 -12.84
CA LEU A 3 -2.06 -2.87 -13.32
C LEU A 3 -1.69 -4.24 -12.79
N ASN A 4 -1.93 -4.46 -11.50
CA ASN A 4 -1.52 -5.68 -10.82
C ASN A 4 -2.39 -5.93 -9.58
N GLU A 5 -2.41 -7.18 -9.13
CA GLU A 5 -3.10 -7.59 -7.93
C GLU A 5 -2.31 -8.65 -7.17
N GLY A 6 -1.99 -8.34 -5.92
CA GLY A 6 -1.43 -9.28 -4.96
C GLY A 6 -2.49 -9.83 -4.00
N LYS A 7 -2.01 -10.59 -3.01
CA LYS A 7 -2.86 -11.19 -1.97
C LYS A 7 -3.63 -10.14 -1.16
N THR A 8 -2.98 -9.02 -0.83
CA THR A 8 -3.52 -8.02 0.10
C THR A 8 -3.58 -6.61 -0.46
N LYS A 9 -3.11 -6.39 -1.71
CA LYS A 9 -3.09 -5.07 -2.34
C LYS A 9 -3.41 -5.16 -3.83
N GLN A 10 -4.01 -4.10 -4.36
CA GLN A 10 -4.21 -3.88 -5.79
C GLN A 10 -3.47 -2.61 -6.21
N ILE A 11 -2.96 -2.60 -7.45
CA ILE A 11 -2.23 -1.46 -8.02
C ILE A 11 -3.01 -0.96 -9.21
N PHE A 12 -3.31 0.35 -9.23
CA PHE A 12 -4.01 1.01 -10.31
C PHE A 12 -3.17 2.15 -10.89
N GLU A 13 -3.28 2.36 -12.18
CA GLU A 13 -2.79 3.57 -12.85
C GLU A 13 -3.60 4.78 -12.41
N ILE A 14 -2.96 5.95 -12.40
CA ILE A 14 -3.63 7.24 -12.30
C ILE A 14 -3.61 7.85 -13.70
N VAL A 15 -4.80 7.99 -14.31
CA VAL A 15 -4.98 8.31 -15.76
C VAL A 15 -4.16 9.54 -16.18
N ASP A 16 -4.13 10.58 -15.34
CA ASP A 16 -3.51 11.85 -15.67
C ASP A 16 -2.11 12.05 -15.05
N GLN A 17 -1.55 11.02 -14.40
CA GLN A 17 -0.27 11.10 -13.68
C GLN A 17 0.65 9.92 -14.03
N PRO A 18 1.26 9.92 -15.23
CA PRO A 18 2.12 8.82 -15.67
C PRO A 18 3.32 8.64 -14.73
N GLY A 19 3.65 7.39 -14.44
CA GLY A 19 4.70 7.02 -13.48
C GLY A 19 4.22 6.96 -12.02
N LEU A 20 2.98 7.37 -11.73
CA LEU A 20 2.36 7.22 -10.41
C LEU A 20 1.29 6.12 -10.41
N VAL A 21 1.10 5.51 -9.25
CA VAL A 21 0.13 4.44 -9.05
C VAL A 21 -0.64 4.65 -7.75
N LEU A 22 -1.91 4.24 -7.75
CA LEU A 22 -2.69 4.06 -6.53
C LEU A 22 -2.47 2.63 -6.02
N VAL A 23 -2.05 2.52 -4.75
CA VAL A 23 -1.92 1.23 -4.05
C VAL A 23 -3.07 1.07 -3.07
N GLN A 24 -4.04 0.24 -3.42
CA GLN A 24 -5.22 -0.03 -2.59
C GLN A 24 -5.01 -1.27 -1.73
N SER A 25 -5.18 -1.15 -0.41
CA SER A 25 -5.15 -2.31 0.49
C SER A 25 -6.49 -3.04 0.51
N LYS A 26 -6.48 -4.37 0.69
CA LYS A 26 -7.66 -5.23 0.80
C LYS A 26 -7.87 -5.68 2.25
N ASP A 27 -9.12 -5.95 2.60
CA ASP A 27 -9.52 -6.59 3.85
C ASP A 27 -9.25 -8.11 3.84
N GLN A 28 -8.12 -8.50 3.27
CA GLN A 28 -7.71 -9.89 3.13
C GLN A 28 -6.45 -10.14 3.94
N ILE A 29 -6.42 -11.23 4.69
CA ILE A 29 -5.24 -11.73 5.38
C ILE A 29 -4.87 -13.12 4.84
N THR A 30 -3.58 -13.41 4.71
CA THR A 30 -3.11 -14.69 4.19
C THR A 30 -1.88 -15.19 4.94
N ALA A 31 -1.74 -16.50 5.11
CA ALA A 31 -0.56 -17.13 5.71
C ALA A 31 -0.15 -18.40 4.93
N GLY A 32 1.13 -18.77 5.03
CA GLY A 32 1.68 -19.98 4.40
C GLY A 32 1.48 -20.01 2.88
N ASN A 33 2.04 -19.05 2.14
CA ASN A 33 1.87 -18.95 0.69
C ASN A 33 0.41 -18.86 0.19
N ALA A 34 -0.50 -18.34 1.02
CA ALA A 34 -1.95 -18.27 0.79
C ALA A 34 -2.71 -19.59 0.91
N VAL A 35 -2.10 -20.61 1.51
CA VAL A 35 -2.81 -21.82 1.95
C VAL A 35 -3.92 -21.47 2.95
N ARG A 36 -3.67 -20.48 3.82
CA ARG A 36 -4.70 -19.89 4.69
C ARG A 36 -5.03 -18.50 4.16
N LYS A 37 -6.32 -18.23 3.96
CA LYS A 37 -6.84 -16.92 3.56
C LYS A 37 -8.13 -16.66 4.32
N ASP A 38 -8.34 -15.42 4.73
CA ASP A 38 -9.57 -15.00 5.39
C ASP A 38 -9.90 -13.55 5.04
N GLN A 39 -11.19 -13.22 5.14
CA GLN A 39 -11.68 -11.85 5.07
C GLN A 39 -11.64 -11.26 6.47
N MET A 40 -10.92 -10.17 6.66
CA MET A 40 -10.78 -9.48 7.94
C MET A 40 -11.14 -8.01 7.73
N GLU A 41 -12.37 -7.67 8.12
CA GLU A 41 -12.90 -6.32 8.00
C GLU A 41 -12.00 -5.29 8.69
N GLY A 42 -11.77 -4.15 8.04
CA GLY A 42 -10.94 -3.05 8.54
C GLY A 42 -9.43 -3.27 8.43
N LYS A 43 -8.98 -4.47 8.03
CA LYS A 43 -7.56 -4.78 7.82
C LYS A 43 -6.90 -3.88 6.79
N ALA A 44 -7.62 -3.48 5.75
CA ALA A 44 -7.18 -2.58 4.69
C ALA A 44 -6.82 -1.21 5.26
N ALA A 45 -7.76 -0.61 6.01
CA ALA A 45 -7.59 0.71 6.60
C ALA A 45 -6.42 0.73 7.58
N ILE A 46 -6.34 -0.27 8.47
CA ILE A 46 -5.23 -0.39 9.43
C ILE A 46 -3.90 -0.57 8.70
N ALA A 47 -3.83 -1.45 7.69
CA ALA A 47 -2.60 -1.66 6.92
C ALA A 47 -2.15 -0.37 6.22
N ASN A 48 -3.09 0.33 5.61
CA ASN A 48 -2.82 1.56 4.88
C ASN A 48 -2.30 2.65 5.83
N LYS A 49 -2.95 2.82 6.99
CA LYS A 49 -2.54 3.78 8.02
C LYS A 49 -1.15 3.47 8.55
N THR A 50 -0.87 2.21 8.94
CA THR A 50 0.45 1.82 9.44
C THR A 50 1.54 2.06 8.39
N THR A 51 1.33 1.62 7.15
CA THR A 51 2.31 1.83 6.07
C THR A 51 2.55 3.31 5.79
N SER A 52 1.50 4.13 5.76
CA SER A 52 1.61 5.57 5.53
C SER A 52 2.43 6.25 6.63
N CYS A 53 2.10 6.00 7.90
CA CYS A 53 2.84 6.58 9.03
C CYS A 53 4.33 6.18 9.03
N VAL A 54 4.65 4.92 8.66
CA VAL A 54 6.05 4.48 8.57
C VAL A 54 6.77 5.19 7.43
N PHE A 55 6.15 5.33 6.26
CA PHE A 55 6.78 6.06 5.14
C PHE A 55 6.97 7.54 5.44
N GLU A 56 6.00 8.19 6.07
CA GLU A 56 6.11 9.58 6.52
C GLU A 56 7.26 9.73 7.52
N LEU A 57 7.36 8.83 8.51
CA LEU A 57 8.46 8.83 9.47
C LEU A 57 9.82 8.67 8.79
N LEU A 58 9.94 7.74 7.82
CA LEU A 58 11.18 7.53 7.06
C LEU A 58 11.55 8.73 6.20
N GLN A 59 10.57 9.42 5.61
CA GLN A 59 10.81 10.66 4.86
C GLN A 59 11.26 11.80 5.78
N GLN A 60 10.79 11.83 7.03
CA GLN A 60 11.16 12.83 8.03
C GLN A 60 12.53 12.56 8.68
N SER A 61 12.98 11.31 8.77
CA SER A 61 14.19 10.93 9.52
C SER A 61 15.52 11.38 8.89
N GLY A 62 15.51 12.15 7.80
CA GLY A 62 16.64 13.01 7.43
C GLY A 62 17.89 12.31 6.86
N GLU A 63 17.88 10.99 6.65
CA GLU A 63 18.87 10.37 5.77
C GLU A 63 18.60 10.87 4.35
N LYS A 64 19.40 11.84 3.90
CA LYS A 64 19.33 12.50 2.57
C LYS A 64 19.35 11.53 1.37
N ALA A 65 19.43 10.21 1.60
CA ALA A 65 19.44 9.15 0.61
C ALA A 65 18.23 8.20 0.66
N THR A 66 17.33 8.28 1.66
CA THR A 66 16.19 7.35 1.75
C THR A 66 15.08 7.76 0.78
N LYS A 67 15.27 7.45 -0.49
CA LYS A 67 14.25 7.61 -1.53
C LYS A 67 13.14 6.57 -1.30
N THR A 68 12.04 6.98 -0.68
CA THR A 68 10.84 6.14 -0.59
C THR A 68 10.01 6.25 -1.87
N THR A 69 9.15 5.26 -2.13
CA THR A 69 8.20 5.26 -3.25
C THR A 69 6.83 5.84 -2.87
N PHE A 70 6.74 6.45 -1.69
CA PHE A 70 5.50 6.99 -1.13
C PHE A 70 5.37 8.48 -1.45
N ILE A 71 4.14 8.93 -1.77
CA ILE A 71 3.85 10.36 -2.03
C ILE A 71 2.92 10.90 -0.96
N HIS A 72 1.71 10.35 -0.88
CA HIS A 72 0.73 10.69 0.16
C HIS A 72 -0.34 9.61 0.26
N THR A 73 -1.09 9.62 1.37
CA THR A 73 -2.28 8.79 1.56
C THR A 73 -3.50 9.42 0.89
N VAL A 74 -4.26 8.62 0.16
CA VAL A 74 -5.60 8.99 -0.33
C VAL A 74 -6.63 8.47 0.69
N CYS A 75 -7.50 9.36 1.17
CA CYS A 75 -8.54 9.06 2.16
C CYS A 75 -9.77 8.41 1.51
#